data_AF-A0A9D5DBR4-F1
#
_entry.id   AF-A0A9D5DBR4-F1
#
_cell.length_a   1.000
_cell.length_b   1.000
_cell.length_c   1.000
_cell.angle_alpha   90.00
_cell.angle_beta   90.00
_cell.angle_gamma   90.00
#
_symmetry.space_group_name_H-M   'P 1'
#
loop_
_entity.id
_entity.type
_entity.pdbx_description
1 polymer ?
#
loop_
_entity_poly.entity_id
_entity_poly.type
_entity_poly.pdbx_seq_one_letter_code
_entity_poly.pdbx_strand_id
1 'polypeptide(L)'
;MKVVRCEAQDALLKKLLEDDHLTEEERDVLRWGKNITSSKTRTTKRAGVAVYNRASSLETLIGYLYLTNLQRLEELMRRLGFSTGASSELIAEMHMNFQKHPSDTQNSDNP
;
A
#
# COMPACT_ATOMS: atom_id res chain seq x y z
N MET A 1 -15.27 -3.11 11.15
CA MET A 1 -13.83 -2.96 11.53
C MET A 1 -13.12 -4.32 11.78
N LYS A 2 -13.38 -5.38 11.00
CA LYS A 2 -12.62 -6.66 11.17
C LYS A 2 -11.32 -6.70 10.35
N VAL A 3 -11.31 -6.11 9.15
CA VAL A 3 -10.18 -6.21 8.20
C VAL A 3 -8.96 -5.35 8.54
N VAL A 4 -9.14 -4.26 9.30
CA VAL A 4 -8.05 -3.35 9.69
C VAL A 4 -7.26 -3.82 10.91
N ARG A 5 -7.68 -4.92 11.57
CA ARG A 5 -6.98 -5.43 12.76
C ARG A 5 -5.67 -6.11 12.36
N CYS A 6 -4.66 -6.06 13.22
CA CYS A 6 -3.36 -6.68 12.94
C CYS A 6 -3.46 -8.17 12.61
N GLU A 7 -4.37 -8.91 13.26
CA GLU A 7 -4.57 -10.33 12.98
C GLU A 7 -5.16 -10.57 11.58
N ALA A 8 -6.06 -9.69 11.14
CA ALA A 8 -6.64 -9.76 9.80
C ALA A 8 -5.62 -9.35 8.73
N GLN A 9 -4.85 -8.29 8.98
CA GLN A 9 -3.78 -7.86 8.09
C GLN A 9 -2.66 -8.92 7.97
N ASP A 10 -2.32 -9.62 9.05
CA ASP A 10 -1.39 -10.75 9.01
C ASP A 10 -1.91 -11.88 8.11
N ALA A 11 -3.19 -12.23 8.23
CA ALA A 11 -3.81 -13.25 7.39
C ALA A 11 -3.78 -12.84 5.89
N LEU A 12 -4.04 -11.56 5.59
CA LEU A 12 -3.96 -11.03 4.23
C LEU A 12 -2.53 -11.10 3.67
N LEU A 13 -1.53 -10.73 4.47
CA LEU A 13 -0.12 -10.83 4.04
C LEU A 13 0.31 -12.27 3.78
N LYS A 14 -0.14 -13.23 4.60
CA LYS A 14 0.17 -14.65 4.38
C LYS A 14 -0.38 -15.15 3.05
N LYS A 15 -1.65 -14.84 2.76
CA LYS A 15 -2.26 -15.15 1.46
C LYS A 15 -1.47 -14.54 0.29
N LEU A 16 -1.06 -13.28 0.43
CA LEU A 16 -0.27 -12.59 -0.59
C LEU A 16 1.11 -13.22 -0.83
N LEU A 17 1.75 -13.74 0.23
CA LEU A 17 3.04 -14.44 0.15
C LEU A 17 2.90 -15.84 -0.47
N GLU A 18 1.77 -16.51 -0.26
CA GLU A 18 1.45 -17.81 -0.87
C GLU A 18 1.22 -17.71 -2.38
N ASP A 19 0.64 -16.60 -2.84
CA ASP A 19 0.33 -16.36 -4.26
C ASP A 19 1.59 -16.10 -5.14
N ASP A 20 2.80 -16.00 -4.56
CA ASP A 20 4.10 -15.72 -5.19
C ASP A 20 4.10 -14.58 -6.24
N HIS A 21 3.15 -13.64 -6.10
CA HIS A 21 2.92 -12.61 -7.10
C HIS A 21 3.75 -11.34 -6.85
N LEU A 22 4.52 -11.31 -5.77
CA LEU A 22 5.30 -10.15 -5.36
C LEU A 22 6.64 -10.11 -6.06
N THR A 23 6.96 -8.94 -6.61
CA THR A 23 8.29 -8.68 -7.18
C THR A 23 9.35 -8.64 -6.08
N GLU A 24 10.63 -8.72 -6.46
CA GLU A 24 11.73 -8.61 -5.51
C GLU A 24 11.72 -7.27 -4.77
N GLU A 25 11.43 -6.18 -5.50
CA GLU A 25 11.29 -4.84 -4.93
C GLU A 25 10.16 -4.76 -3.89
N GLU A 26 8.98 -5.33 -4.19
CA GLU A 26 7.86 -5.37 -3.25
C GLU A 26 8.20 -6.19 -1.99
N ARG A 27 8.99 -7.26 -2.16
CA ARG A 27 9.51 -8.07 -1.04
C ARG A 27 10.52 -7.30 -0.20
N ASP A 28 11.34 -6.45 -0.81
CA ASP A 28 12.25 -5.55 -0.09
C ASP A 28 11.49 -4.50 0.73
N VAL A 29 10.43 -3.92 0.18
CA VAL A 29 9.55 -3.01 0.91
C VAL A 29 8.90 -3.70 2.11
N LEU A 30 8.45 -4.95 1.96
CA LEU A 30 7.94 -5.75 3.09
C LEU A 30 9.01 -5.99 4.17
N ARG A 31 10.26 -6.30 3.77
CA ARG A 31 11.38 -6.49 4.70
C ARG A 31 11.68 -5.19 5.46
N TRP A 32 11.64 -4.05 4.77
CA TRP A 32 11.83 -2.74 5.39
C TRP A 32 10.77 -2.45 6.45
N GLY A 33 9.49 -2.65 6.13
CA GLY A 33 8.38 -2.46 7.07
C GLY A 33 8.46 -3.37 8.31
N LYS A 34 9.03 -4.58 8.19
CA LYS A 34 9.24 -5.51 9.31
C LYS A 34 10.35 -5.04 10.28
N ASN A 35 11.32 -4.28 9.77
CA ASN A 35 12.50 -3.84 10.50
C ASN A 35 12.31 -2.50 11.23
N ILE A 36 11.15 -1.86 11.09
CA ILE A 36 10.82 -0.67 11.87
C ILE A 36 10.73 -1.09 13.35
N THR A 37 11.60 -0.52 14.18
CA THR A 37 11.68 -0.81 15.61
C THR A 37 10.37 -0.45 16.30
N SER A 38 9.57 -1.47 16.63
CA SER A 38 8.30 -1.28 17.30
C SER A 38 8.53 -0.90 18.77
N SER A 39 8.40 0.39 19.10
CA SER A 39 8.16 0.83 20.47
C SER A 39 6.97 0.04 21.05
N LYS A 40 7.03 -0.41 22.31
CA LYS A 40 6.02 -1.28 22.94
C LYS A 40 4.62 -0.63 22.95
N THR A 41 3.82 -0.83 21.90
CA THR A 41 2.42 -0.37 21.83
C THR A 41 1.44 -1.35 22.47
N ARG A 42 0.21 -0.91 22.78
CA ARG A 42 -0.84 -1.79 23.34
C ARG A 42 -1.22 -2.94 22.40
N THR A 43 -1.06 -2.73 21.09
CA THR A 43 -1.42 -3.68 20.04
C THR A 43 -0.42 -4.84 19.96
N THR A 44 0.88 -4.57 20.07
CA THR A 44 1.92 -5.64 20.11
C THR A 44 1.76 -6.57 21.31
N LYS A 45 1.26 -6.07 22.44
CA LYS A 45 0.98 -6.88 23.65
C LYS A 45 -0.18 -7.87 23.47
N ARG A 46 -1.14 -7.59 22.57
CA ARG A 46 -2.33 -8.43 22.37
C ARG A 46 -2.18 -9.42 21.23
N ALA A 47 -1.69 -8.96 20.08
CA ALA A 47 -1.53 -9.79 18.89
C ALA A 47 -0.15 -10.48 18.83
N GLY A 48 0.82 -10.01 19.62
CA GLY A 48 2.21 -10.43 19.55
C GLY A 48 3.01 -9.56 18.55
N VAL A 49 4.32 -9.44 18.82
CA VAL A 49 5.24 -8.62 18.02
C VAL A 49 5.28 -9.10 16.56
N ALA A 50 5.27 -10.42 16.33
CA ALA A 50 5.36 -10.96 14.98
C ALA A 50 4.12 -10.67 14.11
N VAL A 51 2.91 -10.70 14.70
CA VAL A 51 1.66 -10.35 13.99
C VAL A 51 1.62 -8.86 13.68
N TYR A 52 2.03 -8.03 14.63
CA TYR A 52 2.12 -6.60 14.43
C TYR A 52 3.12 -6.22 13.34
N ASN A 53 4.33 -6.79 13.36
CA ASN A 53 5.35 -6.47 12.34
C ASN A 53 4.89 -6.90 10.94
N ARG A 54 4.16 -8.01 10.82
CA ARG A 54 3.57 -8.45 9.56
C ARG A 54 2.47 -7.50 9.09
N ALA A 55 1.55 -7.09 9.98
CA ALA A 55 0.56 -6.07 9.66
C ALA A 55 1.22 -4.76 9.18
N SER A 56 2.20 -4.26 9.95
CA SER A 56 2.96 -3.04 9.60
C SER A 56 3.67 -3.15 8.25
N SER A 57 4.22 -4.33 7.90
CA SER A 57 4.84 -4.53 6.60
C SER A 57 3.83 -4.48 5.45
N LEU A 58 2.61 -5.02 5.64
CA LEU A 58 1.54 -4.93 4.65
C LEU A 58 1.10 -3.46 4.43
N GLU A 59 0.91 -2.71 5.51
CA GLU A 59 0.58 -1.27 5.43
C GLU A 59 1.66 -0.49 4.68
N THR A 60 2.92 -0.83 4.92
CA THR A 60 4.07 -0.21 4.25
C THR A 60 4.08 -0.49 2.76
N LEU A 61 3.81 -1.73 2.33
CA LEU A 61 3.70 -2.09 0.92
C LEU A 61 2.53 -1.37 0.24
N ILE A 62 1.37 -1.32 0.89
CA ILE A 62 0.19 -0.61 0.37
C ILE A 62 0.50 0.89 0.22
N GLY A 63 1.12 1.51 1.24
CA GLY A 63 1.51 2.91 1.20
C GLY A 63 2.55 3.21 0.12
N TYR A 64 3.53 2.33 -0.07
CA TYR A 64 4.51 2.42 -1.15
C TYR A 64 3.82 2.46 -2.51
N LEU A 65 3.00 1.44 -2.81
CA LEU A 65 2.32 1.33 -4.09
C LEU A 65 1.31 2.47 -4.31
N TYR A 66 0.70 3.01 -3.25
CA TYR A 66 -0.17 4.18 -3.36
C TYR A 66 0.57 5.41 -3.90
N LEU A 67 1.84 5.58 -3.51
CA LEU A 67 2.67 6.72 -3.91
C LEU A 67 3.34 6.51 -5.27
N THR A 68 3.70 5.26 -5.61
CA THR A 68 4.54 4.96 -6.78
C THR A 68 3.80 4.33 -7.95
N ASN A 69 2.77 3.52 -7.70
CA ASN A 69 2.09 2.74 -8.74
C ASN A 69 0.67 2.31 -8.33
N LEU A 70 -0.31 3.20 -8.55
CA LEU A 70 -1.71 2.93 -8.23
C LEU A 70 -2.30 1.74 -8.99
N GLN A 71 -1.90 1.53 -10.25
CA GLN A 71 -2.41 0.40 -11.04
C GLN A 71 -1.99 -0.94 -10.41
N ARG A 72 -0.73 -1.01 -9.93
CA ARG A 72 -0.22 -2.17 -9.19
C ARG A 72 -0.91 -2.32 -7.84
N LEU A 73 -1.18 -1.22 -7.13
CA LEU A 73 -1.95 -1.23 -5.89
C LEU A 73 -3.34 -1.83 -6.11
N GLU A 74 -4.06 -1.40 -7.14
CA GLU A 74 -5.40 -1.92 -7.43
C GLU A 74 -5.39 -3.42 -7.71
N GLU A 75 -4.40 -3.90 -8.49
CA GLU A 75 -4.23 -5.33 -8.74
C GLU A 75 -3.98 -6.12 -7.46
N LEU A 76 -3.11 -5.60 -6.59
CA LEU A 76 -2.83 -6.21 -5.29
C LEU A 76 -4.08 -6.22 -4.39
N MET A 77 -4.83 -5.12 -4.34
CA MET A 77 -6.06 -5.03 -3.55
C MET A 77 -7.16 -5.97 -4.07
N ARG A 78 -7.30 -6.14 -5.39
CA ARG A 78 -8.21 -7.13 -5.98
C ARG A 78 -7.87 -8.55 -5.56
N ARG A 79 -6.59 -8.93 -5.54
CA ARG A 79 -6.14 -10.27 -5.11
C ARG A 79 -6.40 -10.55 -3.63
N LEU A 80 -6.27 -9.52 -2.81
CA LEU A 80 -6.65 -9.56 -1.40
C LEU A 80 -8.18 -9.68 -1.20
N GLY A 81 -8.97 -9.59 -2.27
CA GLY A 81 -10.42 -9.75 -2.26
C GLY A 81 -11.18 -8.44 -2.07
N PHE A 82 -10.52 -7.29 -2.25
CA PHE A 82 -11.17 -5.99 -2.23
C PHE A 82 -11.65 -5.62 -3.63
N SER A 83 -12.92 -5.25 -3.75
CA SER A 83 -13.46 -4.60 -4.94
C SER A 83 -13.45 -3.09 -4.73
N THR A 84 -12.66 -2.36 -5.52
CA THR A 84 -12.75 -0.90 -5.57
C THR A 84 -14.04 -0.54 -6.31
N GLY A 85 -15.07 -0.08 -5.61
CA GLY A 85 -16.22 0.58 -6.25
C GLY A 85 -15.81 1.96 -6.79
N ALA A 86 -16.75 2.68 -7.43
CA ALA A 86 -16.60 3.97 -8.15
C ALA A 86 -15.71 5.08 -7.52
N SER A 87 -15.29 4.93 -6.26
CA SER A 87 -14.28 5.77 -5.61
C SER A 87 -12.86 5.65 -6.20
N SER A 88 -12.56 4.61 -7.01
CA SER A 88 -11.27 4.48 -7.71
C SER A 88 -11.06 5.56 -8.77
N GLU A 89 -12.11 5.96 -9.50
CA GLU A 89 -12.04 7.00 -10.52
C GLU A 89 -11.64 8.34 -9.91
N LEU A 90 -12.19 8.68 -8.74
CA LEU A 90 -11.80 9.88 -7.99
C LEU A 90 -10.34 9.85 -7.51
N ILE A 91 -9.86 8.70 -7.01
CA ILE A 91 -8.45 8.58 -6.56
C ILE A 91 -7.49 8.62 -7.76
N ALA A 92 -7.85 7.99 -8.87
CA ALA A 92 -7.10 8.05 -10.11
C ALA A 92 -7.05 9.48 -10.67
N GLU A 93 -8.18 10.20 -10.71
CA GLU A 93 -8.25 11.61 -11.12
C GLU A 93 -7.41 12.51 -10.21
N MET A 94 -7.46 12.31 -8.88
CA MET A 94 -6.62 13.06 -7.95
C MET A 94 -5.13 12.79 -8.20
N HIS A 95 -4.73 11.55 -8.46
CA HIS A 95 -3.33 11.20 -8.71
C HIS A 95 -2.80 11.72 -10.06
N MET A 96 -3.63 11.68 -11.12
CA MET A 96 -3.33 12.33 -12.40
C MET A 96 -3.07 13.84 -12.21
N ASN A 97 -3.77 14.47 -11.28
CA ASN A 97 -3.52 15.86 -10.91
C ASN A 97 -2.25 16.05 -10.05
N PHE A 98 -1.87 15.09 -9.21
CA PHE A 98 -0.61 15.14 -8.46
C PHE A 98 0.64 14.89 -9.33
N GLN A 99 0.51 14.16 -10.45
CA GLN A 99 1.60 13.96 -11.41
C GLN A 99 1.78 15.14 -12.39
N LYS A 100 0.85 16.09 -12.46
CA LYS A 100 1.03 17.34 -13.20
C LYS A 100 1.91 18.31 -12.43
N HIS A 101 3.22 18.23 -12.64
CA HIS A 101 4.17 19.28 -12.23
C HIS A 101 4.02 20.53 -13.14
N PRO A 102 4.11 21.76 -12.61
CA PRO A 102 3.88 23.00 -13.37
C PRO A 102 5.06 23.37 -14.28
N SER A 103 5.26 22.64 -15.37
CA SER A 103 6.22 23.01 -16.42
C SER A 103 5.59 23.22 -17.81
N ASP A 104 4.27 23.05 -17.94
CA ASP A 104 3.55 23.38 -19.18
C ASP A 104 2.72 24.66 -19.02
N THR A 105 3.35 25.75 -18.57
CA THR A 105 2.88 27.08 -18.97
C THR A 105 3.45 27.30 -20.36
N GLN A 106 2.64 27.01 -21.37
CA GLN A 106 2.98 27.19 -22.76
C GLN A 106 3.56 28.59 -23.00
N ASN A 107 4.80 28.59 -23.47
CA ASN A 107 5.33 29.68 -24.26
C ASN A 107 4.67 29.54 -25.64
N SER A 108 3.61 30.31 -25.89
CA SER A 108 3.03 30.45 -27.22
C SER A 108 2.66 31.91 -27.45
N ASP A 109 3.47 32.52 -28.31
CA ASP A 109 3.10 33.54 -29.28
C ASP A 109 2.39 34.81 -28.78
N ASN A 110 3.15 35.91 -28.78
CA ASN A 110 2.59 37.16 -29.26
C ASN A 110 3.56 37.79 -30.28
N PRO A 111 3.14 37.98 -31.55
CA PRO A 111 3.87 38.82 -32.50
C PRO A 111 3.85 40.30 -32.11
#